data_AF-A0A0K2ZH27-F1
#
_entry.id   AF-A0A0K2ZH27-F1
#
_cell.length_a   1.000
_cell.length_b   1.000
_cell.length_c   1.000
_cell.angle_alpha   90.00
_cell.angle_beta   90.00
_cell.angle_gamma   90.00
#
_symmetry.space_group_name_H-M   'P 1'
#
loop_
_entity.id
_entity.type
_entity.pdbx_description
1 polymer ?
#
loop_
_entity_poly.entity_id
_entity_poly.type
_entity_poly.pdbx_seq_one_letter_code
_entity_poly.pdbx_strand_id
1 'polypeptide(L)'
;MKIAGIVGADLLMERLTVMDTGCETVALLPRSMQAAGIAGRSATLIEAGSIRNGKQLTLPVTVNGVAGVATLDSGARSSMINTTFANAAQIDPGSSAFRDGPPARGAVQTPIPSRIGPIGTVRFAGTTQRNVVARVVDLPVFDDAGYANGHAFNIGVDMLHAMRITLDDSARRVWIGPSRCVAK
;
A
#
# COMPACT_ATOMS: atom_id res chain seq x y z
N MET A 1 18.90 9.75 3.20
CA MET A 1 17.85 9.82 4.24
C MET A 1 18.07 8.68 5.22
N LYS A 2 18.31 9.02 6.50
CA LYS A 2 18.50 8.05 7.59
C LYS A 2 17.13 7.78 8.22
N ILE A 3 16.69 6.52 8.26
CA ILE A 3 15.42 6.14 8.90
C ILE A 3 15.62 6.28 10.42
N ALA A 4 14.78 7.10 11.06
CA ALA A 4 14.87 7.35 12.51
C ALA A 4 14.36 6.17 13.36
N GLY A 5 13.49 5.35 12.79
CA GLY A 5 12.90 4.16 13.40
C GLY A 5 11.71 3.67 12.57
N ILE A 6 11.19 2.50 12.91
CA ILE A 6 9.96 1.94 12.33
C ILE A 6 9.02 1.65 13.50
N VAL A 7 7.79 2.16 13.42
CA VAL A 7 6.72 1.83 14.38
C VAL A 7 5.97 0.62 13.84
N GLY A 8 6.01 -0.47 14.59
CA GLY A 8 5.35 -1.72 14.22
C GLY A 8 3.84 -1.71 14.49
N ALA A 9 3.14 -2.64 13.85
CA ALA A 9 1.68 -2.80 13.98
C ALA A 9 1.25 -3.13 15.43
N ASP A 10 2.12 -3.69 16.25
CA ASP A 10 1.89 -3.89 17.69
C ASP A 10 1.55 -2.60 18.42
N LEU A 11 2.29 -1.51 18.16
CA LEU A 11 1.98 -0.20 18.74
C LEU A 11 0.77 0.46 18.06
N LEU A 12 0.57 0.22 16.76
CA LEU A 12 -0.56 0.82 16.01
C LEU A 12 -1.90 0.20 16.42
N MET A 13 -1.96 -1.10 16.76
CA MET A 13 -3.17 -1.78 17.22
C MET A 13 -3.79 -1.19 18.49
N GLU A 14 -3.00 -0.48 19.31
CA GLU A 14 -3.46 0.15 20.55
C GLU A 14 -3.91 1.60 20.36
N ARG A 15 -3.74 2.15 19.16
CA ARG A 15 -3.97 3.56 18.84
C ARG A 15 -4.84 3.70 17.58
N LEU A 16 -5.41 4.88 17.41
CA LEU A 16 -5.85 5.31 16.09
C LEU A 16 -4.69 6.02 15.42
N THR A 17 -4.28 5.52 14.26
CA THR A 17 -3.15 6.11 13.53
C THR A 17 -3.67 6.99 12.42
N VAL A 18 -3.21 8.24 12.37
CA VAL A 18 -3.54 9.17 11.30
C VAL A 18 -2.26 9.58 10.60
N MET A 19 -2.15 9.24 9.32
CA MET A 19 -1.05 9.65 8.45
C MET A 19 -1.61 10.62 7.42
N ASP A 20 -1.02 11.79 7.29
CA ASP A 20 -1.34 12.73 6.22
C ASP A 20 -0.06 13.01 5.44
N THR A 21 0.09 12.31 4.30
CA THR A 21 1.35 12.28 3.54
C THR A 21 1.60 13.59 2.81
N GLY A 22 0.54 14.31 2.40
CA GLY A 22 0.67 15.64 1.81
C GLY A 22 1.04 16.72 2.83
N CYS A 23 0.66 16.53 4.10
CA CYS A 23 1.07 17.41 5.20
C CYS A 23 2.35 16.95 5.91
N GLU A 24 2.91 15.80 5.54
CA GLU A 24 4.06 15.16 6.22
C GLU A 24 3.84 14.94 7.73
N THR A 25 2.62 14.57 8.13
CA THR A 25 2.27 14.37 9.55
C THR A 25 1.87 12.94 9.85
N VAL A 26 2.22 12.48 11.06
CA VAL A 26 1.72 11.25 11.67
C VAL A 26 1.26 11.56 13.09
N ALA A 27 0.09 11.05 13.47
CA ALA A 27 -0.45 11.17 14.82
C ALA A 27 -0.95 9.81 15.32
N LEU A 28 -0.67 9.52 16.59
CA LEU A 28 -1.20 8.37 17.32
C LEU A 28 -2.20 8.88 18.35
N LEU A 29 -3.47 8.56 18.17
CA LEU A 29 -4.58 9.06 18.97
C LEU A 29 -5.14 7.96 19.89
N PRO A 30 -5.77 8.30 21.01
CA PRO A 30 -6.50 7.33 21.82
C PRO A 30 -7.62 6.66 21.01
N ARG A 31 -7.81 5.35 21.19
CA ARG A 31 -8.89 4.58 20.55
C ARG A 31 -10.30 4.99 20.99
N SER A 32 -10.43 5.71 22.10
CA SER A 32 -11.70 6.29 22.54
C SER A 32 -12.23 7.40 21.62
N MET A 33 -11.38 7.95 20.73
CA MET A 33 -11.83 8.93 19.75
C MET A 33 -12.58 8.26 18.59
N GLN A 34 -13.53 8.98 17.98
CA GLN A 34 -14.29 8.44 16.85
C GLN A 34 -13.51 8.56 15.53
N ALA A 35 -13.00 7.43 15.04
CA ALA A 35 -12.18 7.36 13.82
C ALA A 35 -12.85 8.00 12.60
N ALA A 36 -14.14 7.73 12.37
CA ALA A 36 -14.90 8.31 11.26
C ALA A 36 -14.95 9.85 11.30
N GLY A 37 -15.08 10.44 12.50
CA GLY A 37 -15.03 11.89 12.69
C GLY A 37 -13.66 12.49 12.40
N ILE A 38 -12.59 11.77 12.76
CA ILE A 38 -11.20 12.17 12.51
C ILE A 38 -10.84 12.09 11.03
N ALA A 39 -11.29 11.02 10.36
CA ALA A 39 -11.07 10.78 8.93
C ALA A 39 -11.72 11.87 8.06
N GLY A 40 -12.91 12.32 8.45
CA GLY A 40 -13.68 13.33 7.72
C GLY A 40 -14.54 12.74 6.61
N ARG A 41 -15.48 13.54 6.09
CA ARG A 41 -16.53 13.08 5.16
C ARG A 41 -16.04 12.74 3.75
N SER A 42 -14.87 13.24 3.36
CA SER A 42 -14.28 12.98 2.05
C SER A 42 -13.46 11.68 2.00
N ALA A 43 -13.33 10.97 3.13
CA ALA A 43 -12.59 9.72 3.19
C ALA A 43 -13.52 8.53 2.90
N THR A 44 -13.03 7.61 2.08
CA THR A 44 -13.67 6.33 1.80
C THR A 44 -13.34 5.36 2.93
N LEU A 45 -14.36 4.81 3.59
CA LEU A 45 -14.19 3.70 4.52
C LEU A 45 -13.95 2.40 3.73
N ILE A 46 -12.94 1.66 4.15
CA ILE A 46 -12.62 0.31 3.71
C ILE A 46 -12.67 -0.59 4.94
N GLU A 47 -13.50 -1.62 4.87
CA GLU A 47 -13.43 -2.77 5.77
C GLU A 47 -12.24 -3.62 5.31
N ALA A 48 -11.12 -3.47 6.01
CA ALA A 48 -9.85 -4.05 5.62
C ALA A 48 -9.80 -5.55 5.94
N GLY A 49 -9.12 -6.29 5.07
CA GLY A 49 -8.66 -7.63 5.41
C GLY A 49 -7.39 -7.56 6.26
N SER A 50 -6.85 -8.73 6.56
CA SER A 50 -5.51 -8.88 7.13
C SER A 50 -4.74 -9.93 6.36
N ILE A 51 -3.43 -9.79 6.27
CA ILE A 51 -2.59 -10.86 5.74
C ILE A 51 -2.67 -12.10 6.64
N ARG A 52 -2.56 -13.31 6.05
CA ARG A 52 -2.78 -14.58 6.77
C ARG A 52 -1.85 -14.76 7.96
N ASN A 53 -0.57 -14.46 7.77
CA ASN A 53 0.49 -14.67 8.76
C ASN A 53 1.11 -13.35 9.24
N GLY A 54 0.29 -12.30 9.44
CA GLY A 54 0.81 -11.03 9.94
C GLY A 54 -0.27 -10.02 10.33
N LYS A 55 0.16 -8.77 10.55
CA LYS A 55 -0.68 -7.70 11.13
C LYS A 55 -1.04 -6.61 10.12
N GLN A 56 -0.52 -6.70 8.90
CA GLN A 56 -0.73 -5.72 7.87
C GLN A 56 -2.18 -5.78 7.37
N LEU A 57 -2.79 -4.60 7.23
CA LEU A 57 -4.12 -4.45 6.68
C LEU A 57 -4.09 -4.59 5.15
N THR A 58 -5.14 -5.19 4.62
CA THR A 58 -5.32 -5.35 3.18
C THR A 58 -6.58 -4.68 2.68
N LEU A 59 -6.57 -4.24 1.42
CA LEU A 59 -7.67 -3.56 0.77
C LEU A 59 -7.84 -4.02 -0.69
N PRO A 60 -9.06 -3.97 -1.24
CA PRO A 60 -9.29 -4.29 -2.64
C PRO A 60 -8.64 -3.25 -3.55
N VAL A 61 -7.98 -3.71 -4.60
CA VAL A 61 -7.35 -2.87 -5.63
C VAL A 61 -7.70 -3.41 -7.01
N THR A 62 -7.69 -2.53 -8.02
CA THR A 62 -7.70 -2.96 -9.42
C THR A 62 -6.52 -2.37 -10.17
N VAL A 63 -5.90 -3.16 -11.04
CA VAL A 63 -4.85 -2.73 -11.97
C VAL A 63 -5.32 -3.05 -13.38
N ASN A 64 -5.45 -2.04 -14.23
CA ASN A 64 -6.01 -2.15 -15.58
C ASN A 64 -7.36 -2.90 -15.65
N GLY A 65 -8.18 -2.78 -14.60
CA GLY A 65 -9.48 -3.46 -14.49
C GLY A 65 -9.44 -4.86 -13.86
N VAL A 66 -8.26 -5.42 -13.63
CA VAL A 66 -8.10 -6.72 -12.96
C VAL A 66 -8.10 -6.53 -11.46
N ALA A 67 -8.98 -7.25 -10.75
CA ALA A 67 -9.09 -7.20 -9.30
C ALA A 67 -7.94 -7.94 -8.62
N GLY A 68 -7.46 -7.37 -7.51
CA GLY A 68 -6.48 -7.98 -6.64
C GLY A 68 -6.59 -7.45 -5.21
N VAL A 69 -5.62 -7.83 -4.39
CA VAL A 69 -5.53 -7.42 -2.99
C VAL A 69 -4.24 -6.65 -2.78
N ALA A 70 -4.37 -5.47 -2.17
CA ALA A 70 -3.27 -4.63 -1.78
C ALA A 70 -3.00 -4.72 -0.28
N THR A 71 -1.74 -4.86 0.10
CA THR A 71 -1.25 -4.56 1.44
C THR A 71 -0.89 -3.09 1.52
N LEU A 72 -1.32 -2.39 2.58
CA LEU A 72 -0.91 -1.02 2.86
C LEU A 72 0.42 -1.03 3.62
N ASP A 73 1.48 -0.48 3.03
CA ASP A 73 2.83 -0.52 3.61
C ASP A 73 3.48 0.87 3.57
N SER A 74 3.24 1.66 4.61
CA SER A 74 3.91 2.96 4.78
C SER A 74 5.43 2.84 5.01
N GLY A 75 5.96 1.62 5.21
CA GLY A 75 7.39 1.33 5.27
C GLY A 75 8.04 1.13 3.89
N ALA A 76 7.24 0.83 2.86
CA ALA A 76 7.71 0.66 1.50
C ALA A 76 7.83 2.00 0.77
N ARG A 77 9.00 2.28 0.21
CA ARG A 77 9.25 3.50 -0.60
C ARG A 77 8.60 3.47 -1.99
N SER A 78 8.37 2.27 -2.50
CA SER A 78 7.92 2.05 -3.87
C SER A 78 6.89 0.94 -3.87
N SER A 79 5.83 1.13 -4.63
CA SER A 79 4.75 0.17 -4.78
C SER A 79 5.17 -0.98 -5.70
N MET A 80 4.69 -2.20 -5.39
CA MET A 80 5.16 -3.42 -6.03
C MET A 80 4.01 -4.40 -6.29
N ILE A 81 3.95 -4.99 -7.48
CA ILE A 81 3.03 -6.07 -7.82
C ILE A 81 3.80 -7.36 -8.10
N ASN A 82 3.16 -8.50 -7.86
CA ASN A 82 3.72 -9.79 -8.25
C ASN A 82 3.54 -10.04 -9.77
N THR A 83 4.31 -10.98 -10.29
CA THR A 83 4.30 -11.35 -11.72
C THR A 83 2.93 -11.86 -12.15
N THR A 84 2.22 -12.60 -11.28
CA THR A 84 0.86 -13.10 -11.54
C THR A 84 -0.12 -11.96 -11.80
N PHE A 85 -0.10 -10.90 -10.99
CA PHE A 85 -0.98 -9.74 -11.20
C PHE A 85 -0.57 -8.96 -12.46
N ALA A 86 0.72 -8.77 -12.70
CA ALA A 86 1.21 -8.11 -13.90
C ALA A 86 0.68 -8.82 -15.18
N ASN A 87 0.84 -10.15 -15.25
CA ASN A 87 0.37 -10.96 -16.37
C ASN A 87 -1.14 -10.85 -16.57
N ALA A 88 -1.93 -10.97 -15.50
CA ALA A 88 -3.38 -10.87 -15.58
C ALA A 88 -3.82 -9.48 -16.08
N ALA A 89 -3.14 -8.43 -15.64
CA ALA A 89 -3.36 -7.04 -16.06
C ALA A 89 -2.72 -6.67 -17.41
N GLN A 90 -2.24 -7.68 -18.17
CA GLN A 90 -1.59 -7.53 -19.48
C GLN A 90 -0.37 -6.60 -19.47
N ILE A 91 0.41 -6.64 -18.39
CA ILE A 91 1.65 -5.88 -18.23
C ILE A 91 2.81 -6.81 -18.54
N ASP A 92 3.65 -6.44 -19.51
CA ASP A 92 4.85 -7.19 -19.88
C ASP A 92 6.12 -6.55 -19.26
N PRO A 93 6.66 -7.09 -18.15
CA PRO A 93 7.90 -6.60 -17.54
C PRO A 93 9.17 -6.89 -18.36
N GLY A 94 9.07 -7.73 -19.40
CA GLY A 94 10.14 -8.00 -20.38
C GLY A 94 10.21 -6.97 -21.51
N SER A 95 9.18 -6.15 -21.68
CA SER A 95 9.14 -5.11 -22.70
C SER A 95 10.19 -4.00 -22.47
N SER A 96 10.48 -3.23 -23.51
CA SER A 96 11.41 -2.09 -23.47
C SER A 96 10.91 -0.92 -22.59
N ALA A 97 9.63 -0.92 -22.20
CA ALA A 97 9.08 0.05 -21.27
C ALA A 97 9.53 -0.21 -19.81
N PHE A 98 10.11 -1.37 -19.53
CA PHE A 98 10.63 -1.75 -18.23
C PHE A 98 12.16 -1.73 -18.21
N ARG A 99 12.71 -1.38 -17.05
CA ARG A 99 14.14 -1.43 -16.76
C ARG A 99 14.43 -2.26 -15.52
N ASP A 100 15.67 -2.66 -15.35
CA ASP A 100 16.10 -3.27 -14.09
C ASP A 100 16.02 -2.24 -12.96
N GLY A 101 15.39 -2.66 -11.87
CA GLY A 101 15.39 -1.94 -10.61
C GLY A 101 16.49 -2.47 -9.68
N PRO A 102 16.89 -1.70 -8.67
CA PRO A 102 17.68 -2.24 -7.56
C PRO A 102 16.97 -3.47 -6.98
N PRO A 103 17.65 -4.51 -6.49
CA PRO A 103 16.95 -5.65 -5.89
C PRO A 103 15.98 -5.23 -4.79
N ALA A 104 14.78 -5.79 -4.77
CA ALA A 104 13.85 -5.59 -3.68
C ALA A 104 14.31 -6.43 -2.49
N ARG A 105 14.26 -5.85 -1.29
CA ARG A 105 14.54 -6.55 -0.03
C ARG A 105 13.32 -6.41 0.84
N GLY A 106 12.65 -7.52 1.12
CA GLY A 106 11.57 -7.60 2.10
C GLY A 106 12.11 -7.86 3.51
N ALA A 107 11.23 -8.32 4.40
CA ALA A 107 11.59 -8.69 5.78
C ALA A 107 12.70 -9.74 5.87
N VAL A 108 12.78 -10.65 4.88
CA VAL A 108 13.76 -11.74 4.82
C VAL A 108 15.16 -11.33 4.31
N GLN A 109 15.36 -10.05 3.96
CA GLN A 109 16.64 -9.46 3.49
C GLN A 109 17.30 -10.06 2.24
N THR A 110 16.79 -11.20 1.72
CA THR A 110 17.20 -11.80 0.45
C THR A 110 16.88 -10.84 -0.70
N PRO A 111 17.87 -10.46 -1.53
CA PRO A 111 17.65 -9.59 -2.68
C PRO A 111 16.90 -10.36 -3.78
N ILE A 112 15.79 -9.81 -4.22
CA ILE A 112 15.00 -10.37 -5.33
C ILE A 112 15.08 -9.40 -6.51
N PRO A 113 15.45 -9.86 -7.73
CA PRO A 113 15.42 -9.04 -8.92
C PRO A 113 14.06 -8.37 -9.10
N SER A 114 14.05 -7.13 -9.57
CA SER A 114 12.80 -6.40 -9.82
C SER A 114 12.88 -5.64 -11.12
N ARG A 115 11.75 -5.54 -11.80
CA ARG A 115 11.60 -4.74 -13.02
C ARG A 115 10.76 -3.50 -12.69
N ILE A 116 11.17 -2.33 -13.15
CA ILE A 116 10.46 -1.07 -12.90
C ILE A 116 9.91 -0.54 -14.23
N GLY A 117 8.62 -0.26 -14.27
CA GLY A 117 7.97 0.24 -15.48
C GLY A 117 6.51 0.62 -15.24
N PRO A 118 5.82 1.06 -16.31
CA PRO A 118 4.43 1.48 -16.22
C PRO A 118 3.51 0.27 -15.98
N ILE A 119 2.62 0.38 -14.98
CA ILE A 119 1.55 -0.58 -14.71
C ILE A 119 0.17 -0.05 -15.11
N GLY A 120 0.09 1.19 -15.62
CA GLY A 120 -1.12 1.75 -16.20
C GLY A 120 -2.03 2.42 -15.17
N THR A 121 -3.27 1.96 -15.06
CA THR A 121 -4.28 2.56 -14.19
C THR A 121 -4.51 1.70 -12.95
N VAL A 122 -4.37 2.30 -11.78
CA VAL A 122 -4.66 1.66 -10.49
C VAL A 122 -5.86 2.32 -9.83
N ARG A 123 -6.77 1.53 -9.27
CA ARG A 123 -7.87 2.05 -8.44
C ARG A 123 -7.92 1.36 -7.10
N PHE A 124 -8.03 2.14 -6.05
CA PHE A 124 -8.23 1.67 -4.68
C PHE A 124 -8.88 2.79 -3.86
N ALA A 125 -9.64 2.43 -2.83
CA ALA A 125 -10.24 3.38 -1.89
C ALA A 125 -11.06 4.52 -2.53
N GLY A 126 -11.74 4.25 -3.65
CA GLY A 126 -12.48 5.26 -4.42
C GLY A 126 -11.61 6.22 -5.23
N THR A 127 -10.28 6.04 -5.23
CA THR A 127 -9.34 6.84 -6.02
C THR A 127 -8.96 6.13 -7.32
N THR A 128 -8.61 6.90 -8.34
CA THR A 128 -8.05 6.41 -9.60
C THR A 128 -6.73 7.12 -9.87
N GLN A 129 -5.64 6.35 -9.94
CA GLN A 129 -4.33 6.83 -10.34
C GLN A 129 -4.00 6.33 -11.75
N ARG A 130 -3.49 7.21 -12.61
CA ARG A 130 -3.16 6.91 -14.00
C ARG A 130 -1.65 7.04 -14.21
N ASN A 131 -1.13 6.35 -15.23
CA ASN A 131 0.29 6.35 -15.57
C ASN A 131 1.17 5.92 -14.39
N VAL A 132 0.66 4.99 -13.58
CA VAL A 132 1.37 4.50 -12.40
C VAL A 132 2.60 3.73 -12.84
N VAL A 133 3.74 4.06 -12.24
CA VAL A 133 4.97 3.30 -12.36
C VAL A 133 5.15 2.52 -11.06
N ALA A 134 5.37 1.22 -11.18
CA ALA A 134 5.58 0.35 -10.04
C ALA A 134 6.65 -0.68 -10.35
N ARG A 135 6.96 -1.51 -9.35
CA ARG A 135 7.91 -2.61 -9.48
C ARG A 135 7.14 -3.91 -9.71
N VAL A 136 7.62 -4.74 -10.62
CA VAL A 136 7.19 -6.14 -10.75
C VAL A 136 8.25 -6.99 -10.09
N VAL A 137 7.86 -7.72 -9.05
CA VAL A 137 8.73 -8.57 -8.23
C VAL A 137 7.91 -9.57 -7.42
N ASP A 138 8.36 -10.81 -7.34
CA ASP A 138 7.72 -11.85 -6.52
C ASP A 138 8.34 -11.88 -5.13
N LEU A 139 7.80 -11.06 -4.22
CA LEU A 139 8.25 -10.99 -2.83
C LEU A 139 7.63 -12.12 -1.98
N PRO A 140 8.40 -12.75 -1.07
CA PRO A 140 7.88 -13.73 -0.11
C PRO A 140 6.74 -13.21 0.77
N VAL A 141 6.66 -11.90 0.99
CA VAL A 141 5.55 -11.29 1.74
C VAL A 141 4.18 -11.53 1.09
N PHE A 142 4.13 -11.78 -0.22
CA PHE A 142 2.90 -12.13 -0.92
C PHE A 142 2.43 -13.56 -0.58
N ASP A 143 3.37 -14.47 -0.34
CA ASP A 143 3.07 -15.83 0.11
C ASP A 143 2.55 -15.82 1.55
N ASP A 144 3.20 -15.06 2.43
CA ASP A 144 2.76 -14.83 3.81
C ASP A 144 1.39 -14.17 3.89
N ALA A 145 1.06 -13.36 2.87
CA ALA A 145 -0.25 -12.76 2.72
C ALA A 145 -1.33 -13.71 2.19
N GLY A 146 -0.97 -14.93 1.79
CA GLY A 146 -1.87 -15.91 1.20
C GLY A 146 -2.17 -15.65 -0.28
N TYR A 147 -1.37 -14.81 -0.94
CA TYR A 147 -1.54 -14.39 -2.33
C TYR A 147 -0.38 -14.82 -3.23
N ALA A 148 0.36 -15.88 -2.86
CA ALA A 148 1.41 -16.48 -3.69
C ALA A 148 0.96 -16.69 -5.15
N ASN A 149 -0.23 -17.27 -5.31
CA ASN A 149 -0.88 -17.50 -6.60
C ASN A 149 -2.00 -16.49 -6.90
N GLY A 150 -2.10 -15.44 -6.09
CA GLY A 150 -3.12 -14.40 -6.21
C GLY A 150 -2.60 -13.14 -6.90
N HIS A 151 -3.49 -12.19 -7.13
CA HIS A 151 -3.15 -10.87 -7.65
C HIS A 151 -2.73 -9.97 -6.48
N ALA A 152 -1.43 -9.92 -6.20
CA ALA A 152 -0.89 -9.25 -5.01
C ALA A 152 -0.28 -7.89 -5.34
N PHE A 153 -0.58 -6.90 -4.50
CA PHE A 153 -0.03 -5.55 -4.58
C PHE A 153 0.48 -5.14 -3.19
N ASN A 154 1.69 -4.62 -3.08
CA ASN A 154 2.13 -3.83 -1.95
C ASN A 154 2.07 -2.33 -2.34
N ILE A 155 1.22 -1.55 -1.66
CA ILE A 155 1.09 -0.11 -1.83
C ILE A 155 2.07 0.59 -0.88
N GLY A 156 3.10 1.18 -1.46
CA GLY A 156 4.07 2.02 -0.77
C GLY A 156 3.69 3.49 -0.72
N VAL A 157 4.54 4.29 -0.08
CA VAL A 157 4.30 5.74 0.11
C VAL A 157 4.28 6.54 -1.18
N ASP A 158 4.87 6.03 -2.26
CA ASP A 158 4.82 6.63 -3.61
C ASP A 158 3.39 6.73 -4.15
N MET A 159 2.55 5.74 -3.88
CA MET A 159 1.14 5.75 -4.26
C MET A 159 0.23 6.38 -3.21
N LEU A 160 0.70 6.53 -1.98
CA LEU A 160 -0.04 7.19 -0.90
C LEU A 160 0.24 8.70 -0.85
N HIS A 161 0.98 9.24 -1.80
CA HIS A 161 1.27 10.66 -1.89
C HIS A 161 -0.02 11.49 -1.96
N ALA A 162 -0.05 12.63 -1.25
CA ALA A 162 -1.21 13.51 -1.15
C ALA A 162 -2.49 12.86 -0.58
N MET A 163 -2.36 11.79 0.21
CA MET A 163 -3.48 11.12 0.87
C MET A 163 -3.45 11.31 2.38
N ARG A 164 -4.64 11.31 2.97
CA ARG A 164 -4.85 11.16 4.40
C ARG A 164 -5.43 9.79 4.69
N ILE A 165 -4.77 9.07 5.59
CA ILE A 165 -5.06 7.70 5.95
C ILE A 165 -5.34 7.66 7.45
N THR A 166 -6.52 7.21 7.85
CA THR A 166 -6.85 6.93 9.24
C THR A 166 -6.99 5.42 9.40
N LEU A 167 -6.22 4.83 10.31
CA LEU A 167 -6.18 3.41 10.58
C LEU A 167 -6.76 3.12 11.96
N ASP A 168 -7.70 2.20 12.01
CA ASP A 168 -8.07 1.45 13.20
C ASP A 168 -7.73 -0.02 12.93
N ASP A 169 -6.48 -0.40 13.21
CA ASP A 169 -5.98 -1.76 13.01
C ASP A 169 -6.80 -2.80 13.78
N SER A 170 -7.25 -2.44 14.99
CA SER A 170 -8.01 -3.32 15.86
C SER A 170 -9.41 -3.65 15.31
N ALA A 171 -10.07 -2.66 14.71
CA ALA A 171 -11.36 -2.82 14.07
C ALA A 171 -11.24 -3.22 12.59
N ARG A 172 -10.01 -3.31 12.07
CA ARG A 172 -9.70 -3.53 10.65
C ARG A 172 -10.40 -2.53 9.75
N ARG A 173 -10.34 -1.25 10.11
CA ARG A 173 -10.94 -0.18 9.32
C ARG A 173 -9.88 0.80 8.87
N VAL A 174 -9.96 1.13 7.59
CA VAL A 174 -9.09 2.12 6.97
C VAL A 174 -9.97 3.17 6.32
N TRP A 175 -9.73 4.43 6.63
CA TRP A 175 -10.30 5.55 5.88
C TRP A 175 -9.21 6.20 5.06
N ILE A 176 -9.41 6.27 3.75
CA ILE A 176 -8.49 6.96 2.83
C ILE A 176 -9.23 8.09 2.14
N GLY A 177 -8.69 9.29 2.22
CA GLY A 177 -9.20 10.48 1.57
C GLY A 177 -8.07 11.36 1.06
N PRO A 178 -8.41 12.50 0.44
CA PRO A 178 -7.41 13.49 0.07
C PRO A 178 -6.69 14.04 1.31
N SER A 179 -5.40 14.35 1.15
CA SER A 179 -4.64 15.12 2.14
C SER A 179 -5.32 16.46 2.44
N ARG A 180 -5.10 16.99 3.64
CA ARG A 180 -5.52 18.36 3.99
C ARG A 180 -4.60 19.44 3.39
N CYS A 181 -3.42 19.05 2.93
CA CYS A 181 -2.44 19.93 2.32
C CYS A 181 -2.35 19.67 0.81
N VAL A 182 -2.07 20.71 0.04
CA VAL A 182 -1.60 20.52 -1.34
C VAL A 182 -0.20 19.91 -1.23
N ALA A 183 -0.03 18.73 -1.79
CA ALA A 183 1.28 18.09 -1.78
C ALA A 183 2.28 18.96 -2.57
N LYS A 184 3.47 19.14 -1.99
CA LYS A 184 4.54 19.97 -2.57
C LYS A 184 5.18 19.32 -3.79
#